data_AF-A0A2G2KJ34-F1
#
_entry.id   AF-A0A2G2KJ34-F1
#
_cell.length_a   1.000
_cell.length_b   1.000
_cell.length_c   1.000
_cell.angle_alpha   90.00
_cell.angle_beta   90.00
_cell.angle_gamma   90.00
#
_symmetry.space_group_name_H-M   'P 1'
#
loop_
_entity.id
_entity.type
_entity.pdbx_description
1 polymer ?
#
loop_
_entity_poly.entity_id
_entity_poly.type
_entity_poly.pdbx_seq_one_letter_code
_entity_poly.pdbx_strand_id
1 'polypeptide(L)' 'MNDPLLIKYFGNIAEIVGTHEEQLQLSFNTIEQLRNQLTERYPKLINLEFNIAVNQKITEGTITSKTITELALLPPFAGG' A
#
# COMPACT_ATOMS: atom_id res chain seq x y z
N MET A 1 5.71 11.09 14.66
CA MET A 1 6.82 10.13 14.54
C MET A 1 6.71 9.56 13.14
N ASN A 2 7.79 9.65 12.34
CA ASN A 2 7.83 9.12 10.97
C ASN A 2 8.47 7.72 11.03
N ASP A 3 7.84 6.82 11.77
CA ASP A 3 8.32 5.44 11.84
C ASP A 3 8.21 4.80 10.44
N PRO A 4 9.23 4.06 10.00
CA PRO A 4 9.19 3.38 8.72
C PRO A 4 8.06 2.33 8.74
N LEU A 5 7.20 2.40 7.73
CA LEU A 5 6.11 1.45 7.53
C LEU A 5 6.60 0.29 6.68
N LEU A 6 6.25 -0.93 7.08
CA LEU A 6 6.48 -2.10 6.24
C LEU A 6 5.39 -2.14 5.17
N ILE A 7 5.77 -2.06 3.91
CA ILE A 7 4.86 -2.21 2.78
C ILE A 7 5.15 -3.54 2.09
N LYS A 8 4.09 -4.33 1.94
CA LYS A 8 4.09 -5.61 1.26
C LYS A 8 3.35 -5.51 -0.04
N TYR A 9 3.90 -6.12 -1.08
CA TYR A 9 3.30 -6.21 -2.39
C TYR A 9 3.00 -7.67 -2.70
N PHE A 10 1.82 -7.92 -3.27
CA PHE A 10 1.36 -9.27 -3.57
C PHE A 10 1.06 -9.44 -5.06
N GLY A 11 1.26 -10.66 -5.55
CA GLY A 11 0.97 -11.02 -6.94
C GLY A 11 1.71 -10.14 -7.96
N ASN A 12 0.99 -9.72 -9.00
CA ASN A 12 1.52 -8.88 -10.07
C ASN A 12 2.08 -7.54 -9.57
N ILE A 13 1.63 -7.04 -8.41
CA ILE A 13 2.12 -5.79 -7.83
C ILE A 13 3.59 -5.95 -7.41
N ALA A 14 3.94 -7.08 -6.77
CA ALA A 14 5.31 -7.38 -6.37
C ALA A 14 6.24 -7.49 -7.58
N GLU A 15 5.76 -8.10 -8.67
CA GLU A 15 6.51 -8.23 -9.92
C GLU A 15 6.76 -6.87 -10.57
N ILE A 16 5.77 -5.97 -10.52
CA ILE A 16 5.85 -4.63 -11.11
C ILE A 16 6.77 -3.71 -10.31
N VAL A 17 6.70 -3.80 -8.99
CA VAL A 17 7.56 -3.06 -8.06
C VAL A 17 8.98 -3.65 -8.05
N GLY A 18 9.12 -4.95 -8.29
CA GLY A 18 10.38 -5.68 -8.26
C GLY A 18 10.83 -6.13 -6.86
N THR A 19 9.97 -5.94 -5.85
CA THR A 19 10.19 -6.45 -4.49
C THR A 19 8.85 -6.90 -3.89
N HIS A 20 8.92 -7.84 -2.95
CA HIS A 20 7.77 -8.36 -2.21
C HIS A 20 7.47 -7.52 -0.97
N GLU A 21 8.48 -6.86 -0.42
CA GLU A 21 8.32 -5.95 0.71
C GLU A 21 9.43 -4.88 0.75
N GLU A 22 9.14 -3.77 1.41
CA GLU A 22 10.11 -2.73 1.70
C GLU A 22 9.67 -1.86 2.88
N GLN A 23 10.61 -1.12 3.46
CA GLN A 23 10.33 -0.15 4.52
C GLN A 23 10.34 1.27 3.98
N LEU A 24 9.22 1.99 4.15
CA LEU A 24 9.09 3.35 3.64
C LEU A 24 8.54 4.30 4.67
N GLN A 25 9.07 5.51 4.63
CA GLN A 25 8.55 6.64 5.40
C GLN A 25 7.51 7.35 4.55
N LEU A 26 6.25 6.99 4.75
CA LEU A 26 5.11 7.60 4.07
C LEU A 26 4.29 8.41 5.07
N SER A 27 3.86 9.60 4.63
CA SER A 27 3.01 10.49 5.44
C SER A 27 1.67 10.64 4.75
N PHE A 28 0.62 10.02 5.29
CA PHE A 28 -0.72 10.04 4.69
C PHE A 28 -1.81 10.08 5.77
N ASN A 29 -2.95 10.65 5.41
CA ASN A 29 -4.16 10.67 6.26
C ASN A 29 -5.32 9.87 5.65
N THR A 30 -5.25 9.60 4.35
CA THR A 30 -6.26 8.87 3.58
C THR A 30 -5.60 7.85 2.68
N ILE A 31 -6.38 6.84 2.28
CA ILE A 31 -5.95 5.81 1.32
C ILE A 31 -5.56 6.43 -0.04
N GLU A 32 -6.25 7.49 -0.47
CA GLU A 32 -5.91 8.21 -1.70
C GLU A 32 -4.52 8.86 -1.63
N GLN A 33 -4.16 9.48 -0.50
CA GLN A 33 -2.83 10.07 -0.31
C GLN A 33 -1.72 9.01 -0.34
N LEU A 34 -1.99 7.85 0.27
CA LEU A 34 -1.08 6.72 0.23
C LEU A 34 -0.93 6.18 -1.20
N ARG A 35 -2.04 6.03 -1.93
CA ARG A 35 -2.04 5.58 -3.32
C ARG A 35 -1.26 6.54 -4.21
N ASN A 36 -1.46 7.85 -4.07
CA ASN A 36 -0.73 8.85 -4.82
C ASN A 36 0.78 8.74 -4.59
N GLN A 37 1.24 8.69 -3.34
CA GLN A 37 2.68 8.54 -3.03
C GLN A 37 3.28 7.25 -3.61
N LEU A 38 2.53 6.15 -3.59
CA LEU A 38 2.97 4.89 -4.19
C LEU A 38 3.03 4.98 -5.71
N THR A 39 2.05 5.62 -6.36
CA THR A 39 2.07 5.84 -7.82
C THR A 39 3.11 6.85 -8.27
N GLU A 40 3.47 7.84 -7.44
CA GLU A 40 4.57 8.77 -7.73
C GLU A 40 5.92 8.05 -7.73
N ARG A 41 6.12 7.12 -6.79
CA ARG A 41 7.34 6.27 -6.76
C ARG A 41 7.32 5.19 -7.83
N TYR A 42 6.17 4.58 -8.06
CA TYR A 42 5.97 3.49 -9.00
C TYR A 42 4.85 3.85 -9.99
N PRO A 43 5.17 4.62 -11.05
CA PRO A 43 4.17 5.07 -12.03
C PRO A 43 3.45 3.93 -12.73
N LYS A 44 4.05 2.72 -12.76
CA LYS A 44 3.40 1.51 -13.26
C LYS A 44 2.15 1.10 -12.47
N LEU A 45 2.05 1.49 -11.19
CA LEU A 45 0.88 1.21 -10.35
C LEU A 45 -0.35 2.05 -10.72
N ILE A 46 -0.20 3.14 -11.48
CA ILE A 46 -1.32 4.05 -11.80
C ILE A 46 -2.40 3.37 -12.65
N ASN A 47 -1.99 2.42 -13.50
CA ASN A 47 -2.89 1.66 -14.37
C ASN A 47 -3.33 0.33 -13.74
N LEU A 48 -2.92 0.06 -12.50
CA LEU A 48 -3.35 -1.12 -11.77
C LEU A 48 -4.48 -0.74 -10.82
N GLU A 49 -5.52 -1.55 -10.86
CA GLU A 49 -6.42 -1.67 -9.72
C GLU A 49 -5.72 -2.50 -8.65
N PHE A 50 -5.85 -2.08 -7.39
CA PHE A 50 -5.38 -2.81 -6.21
C PHE A 50 -6.08 -2.28 -4.95
N ASN A 51 -6.22 -3.15 -3.97
CA ASN A 51 -6.70 -2.84 -2.64
C ASN A 51 -5.51 -2.58 -1.71
N ILE A 52 -5.71 -1.70 -0.75
CA ILE A 52 -4.74 -1.45 0.32
C ILE A 52 -5.32 -2.00 1.62
N ALA A 53 -4.60 -2.92 2.24
CA ALA A 53 -4.87 -3.36 3.60
C ALA A 53 -3.90 -2.69 4.57
N VAL A 54 -4.43 -2.18 5.68
CA VAL A 54 -3.68 -1.54 6.75
C VAL A 54 -3.78 -2.40 8.00
N ASN A 55 -2.64 -2.82 8.53
CA ASN A 55 -2.55 -3.80 9.61
C ASN A 55 -3.47 -5.01 9.37
N GLN A 56 -3.34 -5.65 8.20
CA GLN A 56 -4.12 -6.83 7.79
C GLN A 56 -5.63 -6.61 7.64
N LYS A 57 -6.11 -5.36 7.61
CA LYS A 57 -7.52 -5.02 7.33
C LYS A 57 -7.64 -4.19 6.07
N ILE A 58 -8.45 -4.63 5.12
CA ILE A 58 -8.81 -3.81 3.95
C ILE A 58 -9.55 -2.57 4.47
N THR A 59 -9.09 -1.40 4.06
CA THR A 59 -9.69 -0.14 4.48
C THR A 59 -9.88 0.75 3.27
N GLU A 60 -11.04 1.38 3.20
CA GLU A 60 -11.42 2.31 2.15
C GLU A 60 -11.71 3.67 2.80
N GLY A 61 -11.08 4.73 2.29
CA GLY A 61 -11.27 6.09 2.78
C GLY A 61 -10.24 6.56 3.82
N THR A 62 -10.71 7.02 4.97
CA THR A 62 -9.89 7.74 5.97
C THR A 62 -9.20 6.77 6.92
N ILE A 63 -7.89 6.95 7.12
CA ILE A 63 -7.14 6.15 8.08
C ILE A 63 -7.02 6.93 9.38
N THR A 64 -7.76 6.49 10.39
CA THR A 64 -7.76 7.10 11.73
C THR A 64 -6.80 6.43 12.71
N SER A 65 -6.22 5.29 12.33
CA SER A 65 -5.31 4.54 13.20
C SER A 65 -3.95 5.25 13.28
N LYS A 66 -3.55 5.66 14.48
CA LYS A 66 -2.20 6.22 14.75
C LYS A 66 -1.12 5.14 14.85
N THR A 67 -1.49 3.86 14.77
CA THR A 67 -0.61 2.69 14.94
C THR A 67 -0.54 1.87 13.67
N ILE A 68 -0.37 2.53 12.54
CA ILE A 68 -0.11 1.84 11.27
C ILE A 68 1.34 1.41 11.30
N THR A 69 1.60 0.12 11.12
CA THR A 69 2.97 -0.42 11.04
C THR A 69 3.16 -1.22 9.77
N GLU A 70 2.07 -1.79 9.23
CA GLU A 70 2.09 -2.60 8.02
C GLU A 70 1.02 -2.13 7.02
N LEU A 71 1.41 -2.09 5.75
CA LEU A 71 0.55 -1.87 4.60
C LEU A 71 0.73 -3.04 3.62
N ALA A 72 -0.36 -3.53 3.06
CA ALA A 72 -0.33 -4.59 2.05
C ALA A 72 -1.10 -4.13 0.81
N LEU A 73 -0.43 -4.18 -0.34
CA LEU A 73 -1.04 -3.94 -1.64
C LEU A 73 -1.45 -5.27 -2.25
N LEU A 74 -2.75 -5.42 -2.44
CA LEU A 74 -3.37 -6.66 -2.90
C LEU A 74 -4.01 -6.40 -4.27
N PRO A 75 -3.72 -7.22 -5.30
CA PRO A 75 -4.44 -7.10 -6.56
C PRO A 75 -5.95 -7.33 -6.36
N PRO A 76 -6.81 -6.73 -7.22
CA PRO A 76 -8.24 -6.95 -7.20
C PRO A 76 -8.46 -8.44 -7.41
N PHE A 77 -9.13 -9.06 -6.44
CA PHE A 77 -9.34 -10.50 -6.41
C PHE A 77 -8.03 -11.32 -6.42
N ALA A 78 -7.33 -11.34 -5.28
CA ALA A 78 -6.66 -12.57 -4.85
C ALA A 78 -7.75 -13.57 -4.41
N GLY A 79 -8.46 -14.12 -5.39
CA GLY A 79 -9.59 -15.01 -5.19
C GLY A 79 -9.21 -16.32 -4.49
N GLY A 80 -10.19 -16.83 -3.74
CA GLY A 80 -10.24 -18.11 -3.05
C GLY A 80 -11.53 -18.20 -2.25
#